data_AF-A0AA95NBV3-F1
#
_entry.id   AF-A0AA95NBV3-F1
#
_cell.length_a   1.000
_cell.length_b   1.000
_cell.length_c   1.000
_cell.angle_alpha   90.00
_cell.angle_beta   90.00
_cell.angle_gamma   90.00
#
_symmetry.space_group_name_H-M   'P 1'
#
loop_
_entity.id
_entity.type
_entity.pdbx_description
1 polymer ?
#
loop_
_entity_poly.entity_id
_entity_poly.type
_entity_poly.pdbx_seq_one_letter_code
_entity_poly.pdbx_strand_id
1 'polypeptide(L)'
;MILNLNDPASILAWWQVLPQRHGSQLLAMARLRPQFAAPIQAALRRIRADATLNAQFERGLTDAALLPMRPAGHWQTAADEDRAETSECQAEAVH
;
A
#
# COMPACT_ATOMS: atom_id res chain seq x y z
N MET A 1 -9.87 10.91 -0.65
CA MET A 1 -9.27 12.12 -1.27
C MET A 1 -8.89 11.80 -2.71
N ILE A 2 -9.16 12.69 -3.66
CA ILE A 2 -8.72 12.53 -5.06
C ILE A 2 -7.30 13.06 -5.19
N LEU A 3 -6.39 12.25 -5.74
CA LEU A 3 -5.00 12.62 -6.00
C LEU A 3 -4.87 13.24 -7.39
N ASN A 4 -4.42 14.50 -7.45
CA ASN A 4 -4.02 15.17 -8.69
C ASN A 4 -2.49 15.31 -8.74
N LEU A 5 -1.84 14.56 -9.63
CA LEU A 5 -0.37 14.56 -9.78
C LEU A 5 0.19 15.81 -10.46
N ASN A 6 -0.66 16.69 -10.99
CA ASN A 6 -0.23 17.98 -11.53
C ASN A 6 -0.22 19.08 -10.46
N ASP A 7 -0.80 18.84 -9.30
CA ASP A 7 -0.89 19.81 -8.21
C ASP A 7 -0.05 19.38 -6.99
N PRO A 8 1.05 20.09 -6.68
CA PRO A 8 1.86 19.82 -5.50
C PRO A 8 1.07 19.85 -4.17
N ALA A 9 0.00 20.65 -4.07
CA ALA A 9 -0.81 20.71 -2.85
C ALA A 9 -1.67 19.45 -2.69
N SER A 10 -2.32 18.98 -3.76
CA SER A 10 -3.02 17.70 -3.78
C SER A 10 -2.08 16.52 -3.47
N ILE A 11 -0.86 16.51 -4.00
CA ILE A 11 0.14 15.48 -3.68
C ILE A 11 0.50 15.51 -2.19
N LEU A 12 0.75 16.69 -1.63
CA LEU A 12 1.10 16.85 -0.22
C LEU A 12 -0.04 16.37 0.69
N ALA A 13 -1.27 16.82 0.42
CA ALA A 13 -2.43 16.43 1.22
C ALA A 13 -2.71 14.92 1.10
N TRP A 14 -2.50 14.31 -0.08
CA TRP A 14 -2.60 12.85 -0.23
C TRP A 14 -1.53 12.11 0.58
N TRP A 15 -0.28 12.58 0.56
CA TRP A 15 0.79 12.00 1.35
C TRP A 15 0.49 12.07 2.86
N GLN A 16 -0.06 13.19 3.35
CA GLN A 16 -0.41 13.40 4.76
C GLN A 16 -1.47 12.42 5.29
N VAL A 17 -2.29 11.80 4.42
CA VAL A 17 -3.27 10.79 4.85
C VAL A 17 -2.61 9.53 5.42
N LEU A 18 -1.48 9.11 4.84
CA LEU A 18 -0.75 7.92 5.28
C LEU A 18 0.76 8.07 5.00
N PRO A 19 1.45 8.95 5.74
CA PRO A 19 2.83 9.35 5.43
C PRO A 19 3.83 8.18 5.48
N GLN A 20 3.55 7.16 6.30
CA GLN A 20 4.39 5.96 6.44
C GLN A 20 4.46 5.15 5.15
N ARG A 21 3.36 5.05 4.39
CA ARG A 21 3.28 4.26 3.17
C ARG A 21 3.48 5.10 1.92
N HIS A 22 2.95 6.32 1.92
CA HIS A 22 2.95 7.17 0.73
C HIS A 22 4.33 7.76 0.43
N GLY A 23 5.25 7.83 1.40
CA GLY A 23 6.60 8.36 1.18
C GLY A 23 7.39 7.59 0.10
N SER A 24 7.47 6.25 0.23
CA SER A 24 8.16 5.40 -0.75
C SER A 24 7.45 5.37 -2.11
N GLN A 25 6.11 5.37 -2.10
CA GLN A 25 5.31 5.46 -3.32
C GLN A 25 5.56 6.76 -4.07
N LEU A 26 5.67 7.89 -3.36
CA LEU A 26 5.93 9.19 -3.96
C LEU A 26 7.29 9.21 -4.70
N LEU A 27 8.32 8.61 -4.09
CA LEU A 27 9.63 8.45 -4.73
C LEU A 27 9.57 7.53 -5.95
N ALA A 28 8.83 6.43 -5.87
CA ALA A 28 8.64 5.53 -7.00
C ALA A 28 7.88 6.22 -8.15
N MET A 29 6.84 7.00 -7.86
CA MET A 29 6.08 7.74 -8.87
C MET A 29 6.92 8.79 -9.58
N ALA A 30 7.81 9.48 -8.87
CA ALA A 30 8.74 10.43 -9.49
C ALA A 30 9.66 9.77 -10.52
N ARG A 31 10.04 8.49 -10.30
CA ARG A 31 10.88 7.71 -11.21
C ARG A 31 10.08 7.11 -12.37
N LEU A 32 8.92 6.53 -12.07
CA LEU A 32 8.10 5.80 -13.04
C LEU A 32 7.27 6.73 -13.95
N ARG A 33 6.99 7.96 -13.52
CA ARG A 33 6.18 8.93 -14.26
C ARG A 33 6.90 10.28 -14.37
N PRO A 34 7.91 10.38 -15.25
CA PRO A 34 8.75 11.58 -15.37
C PRO A 34 7.95 12.85 -15.73
N GLN A 35 6.80 12.71 -16.41
CA GLN A 35 5.91 13.84 -16.72
C GLN A 35 5.36 14.55 -15.48
N PHE A 36 5.30 13.86 -14.33
CA PHE A 36 4.86 14.42 -13.05
C PHE A 36 6.03 14.68 -12.09
N ALA A 37 7.28 14.49 -12.53
CA ALA A 37 8.44 14.65 -11.66
C ALA A 37 8.53 16.05 -11.05
N ALA A 38 8.27 17.11 -11.83
CA ALA A 38 8.37 18.47 -11.34
C ALA A 38 7.36 18.79 -10.21
N PRO A 39 6.04 18.52 -10.37
CA PRO A 39 5.08 18.67 -9.28
C PRO A 39 5.39 17.79 -8.05
N ILE A 40 5.82 16.55 -8.25
CA ILE A 40 6.18 15.64 -7.16
C ILE A 40 7.40 16.18 -6.39
N GLN A 41 8.43 16.68 -7.08
CA GLN A 41 9.59 17.30 -6.47
C GLN A 41 9.22 18.58 -5.71
N ALA A 42 8.26 19.35 -6.21
CA ALA A 42 7.75 20.53 -5.49
C ALA A 42 7.06 20.13 -4.17
N ALA A 43 6.26 19.06 -4.16
CA ALA A 43 5.68 18.52 -2.93
C ALA A 43 6.74 18.00 -1.96
N LEU A 44 7.74 17.23 -2.46
CA LEU A 44 8.87 16.74 -1.66
C LEU A 44 9.67 17.88 -1.01
N ARG A 45 9.90 18.99 -1.73
CA ARG A 45 10.56 20.17 -1.15
C ARG A 45 9.77 20.74 0.02
N ARG A 46 8.44 20.80 -0.08
CA ARG A 46 7.57 21.28 1.02
C ARG A 46 7.63 20.35 2.22
N ILE A 47 7.59 19.03 2.00
CA ILE A 47 7.72 18.02 3.05
C ILE A 47 9.05 18.19 3.79
N ARG A 48 10.16 18.35 3.05
CA ARG A 48 11.50 18.48 3.62
C ARG A 48 11.77 19.82 4.31
N ALA A 49 11.11 20.88 3.87
CA ALA A 49 11.23 22.21 4.46
C ALA A 49 10.57 22.31 5.84
N ASP A 50 9.57 21.47 6.12
CA ASP A 50 8.91 21.39 7.43
C ASP A 50 9.55 20.27 8.28
N ALA A 51 10.06 20.61 9.46
CA ALA A 51 10.76 19.66 10.31
C ALA A 51 9.88 18.48 10.77
N THR A 52 8.60 18.74 11.06
CA THR A 52 7.64 17.73 11.51
C THR A 52 7.24 16.81 10.37
N LEU A 53 7.01 17.34 9.18
CA LEU A 53 6.69 16.53 8.00
C LEU A 53 7.91 15.73 7.53
N ASN A 54 9.11 16.33 7.58
CA ASN A 54 10.35 15.66 7.25
C ASN A 54 10.61 14.46 8.17
N ALA A 55 10.42 14.62 9.49
CA ALA A 55 10.57 13.52 10.43
C ALA A 55 9.62 12.34 10.15
N GLN A 56 8.37 12.63 9.74
CA GLN A 56 7.40 11.59 9.34
C GLN A 56 7.80 10.91 8.03
N PHE A 57 8.31 11.69 7.08
CA PHE A 57 8.79 11.19 5.80
C PHE A 57 9.96 10.21 5.99
N GLU A 58 10.99 10.61 6.75
CA GLU A 58 12.16 9.76 7.03
C GLU A 58 11.79 8.49 7.82
N ARG A 59 10.85 8.59 8.76
CA ARG A 59 10.32 7.42 9.47
C ARG A 59 9.61 6.46 8.51
N GLY A 60 8.76 6.97 7.63
CA GLY A 60 8.05 6.16 6.64
C GLY A 60 8.98 5.46 5.66
N LEU A 61 10.10 6.09 5.28
CA LEU A 61 11.12 5.45 4.45
C LEU A 61 11.84 4.33 5.18
N THR A 62 12.16 4.53 6.47
CA THR A 62 12.76 3.48 7.31
C THR A 62 11.80 2.30 7.48
N ASP A 63 10.53 2.55 7.79
CA ASP A 63 9.52 1.49 7.96
C ASP A 63 9.31 0.70 6.66
N ALA A 64 9.29 1.38 5.51
CA ALA A 64 9.18 0.72 4.21
C ALA A 64 10.41 -0.15 3.87
N ALA A 65 11.59 0.22 4.35
CA ALA A 65 12.81 -0.56 4.19
C ALA A 65 12.91 -1.73 5.17
N LEU A 66 12.30 -1.63 6.35
CA LEU A 66 12.28 -2.67 7.38
C LEU A 66 11.25 -3.78 7.10
N LEU A 67 10.28 -3.55 6.22
CA LEU A 67 9.40 -4.64 5.77
C LEU A 67 10.24 -5.63 4.94
N PRO A 68 10.44 -6.88 5.40
CA PRO A 68 11.04 -7.89 4.56
C PRO A 68 10.18 -7.97 3.30
N MET A 69 10.82 -7.88 2.14
CA MET A 69 10.23 -8.08 0.82
C MET A 69 9.34 -9.33 0.87
N ARG A 70 8.04 -9.16 1.14
CA ARG A 70 7.06 -10.23 0.93
C ARG A 70 6.98 -10.35 -0.59
N PRO A 71 7.41 -11.48 -1.18
CA PRO A 71 7.32 -11.65 -2.62
C PRO A 71 5.86 -11.41 -3.02
N ALA A 72 5.65 -10.57 -4.02
CA ALA A 72 4.37 -10.31 -4.64
C ALA A 72 3.87 -11.63 -5.24
N GLY A 73 3.10 -12.41 -4.47
CA GLY A 73 2.77 -13.77 -4.89
C GLY A 73 1.90 -14.54 -3.92
N HIS A 74 0.96 -13.89 -3.24
CA HIS A 74 -0.11 -14.64 -2.59
C HIS A 74 -1.37 -13.79 -2.43
N TRP A 75 -2.15 -13.69 -3.50
CA TRP A 75 -3.60 -13.64 -3.34
C TRP A 75 -3.96 -15.02 -2.76
N GLN A 76 -4.18 -15.06 -1.45
CA GLN A 76 -4.68 -16.25 -0.78
C GLN A 76 -6.13 -16.42 -1.25
N THR A 77 -6.37 -17.34 -2.17
CA THR A 77 -7.70 -17.88 -2.44
C THR A 77 -8.24 -18.37 -1.09
N ALA A 78 -9.20 -17.63 -0.54
CA ALA A 78 -10.16 -18.18 0.39
C ALA A 78 -10.93 -19.27 -0.38
N ALA A 79 -10.45 -20.51 -0.28
CA ALA A 79 -11.13 -21.72 -0.70
C ALA A 79 -11.07 -22.73 0.46
N ASP A 80 -11.21 -22.22 1.67
CA ASP A 80 -11.34 -23.00 2.89
C ASP A 80 -12.51 -22.42 3.68
N GLU A 81 -13.71 -22.65 3.16
CA GLU A 81 -14.99 -22.53 3.86
C GLU A 81 -16.08 -23.07 2.92
N ASP A 82 -16.29 -24.38 2.92
CA ASP A 82 -17.60 -24.93 3.34
C ASP A 82 -17.48 -26.43 3.64
N ARG A 83 -17.48 -26.72 4.94
CA ARG A 83 -17.73 -28.05 5.50
C ARG A 83 -19.22 -28.08 5.84
N ALA A 84 -20.00 -28.82 5.07
CA ALA A 84 -21.28 -29.39 5.50
C ALA A 84 -21.53 -30.66 4.66
N GLU A 85 -21.21 -31.85 5.16
CA GLU A 85 -22.16 -32.70 5.91
C GLU A 85 -23.25 -33.30 4.99
N THR A 86 -22.96 -34.49 4.44
CA THR A 86 -24.01 -35.47 4.16
C THR A 86 -23.63 -36.81 4.79
N SER A 87 -24.30 -37.04 5.90
CA SER A 87 -24.61 -38.31 6.55
C SER A 87 -24.85 -39.44 5.55
N GLU A 88 -24.17 -40.57 5.72
CA GLU A 88 -24.69 -41.87 5.25
C GLU A 88 -24.27 -42.97 6.24
N CYS A 89 -25.05 -43.03 7.32
CA CYS A 89 -25.18 -44.18 8.20
C CYS A 89 -26.43 -44.96 7.73
N GLN A 90 -26.25 -46.02 6.94
CA GLN A 90 -27.19 -47.14 6.77
C GLN A 90 -26.30 -48.38 6.51
N ALA A 91 -26.04 -49.27 7.46
CA ALA A 91 -26.94 -50.25 8.08
C ALA A 91 -27.62 -51.19 7.06
N GLU A 92 -27.12 -52.43 7.03
CA GLU A 92 -27.81 -53.71 6.82
C GLU A 92 -28.70 -53.94 5.58
N ALA A 93 -28.39 -54.99 4.78
CA ALA A 93 -29.24 -56.17 4.58
C ALA A 93 -28.98 -56.90 3.23
N VAL A 94 -28.68 -58.21 3.33
CA VAL A 94 -29.18 -59.30 2.45
C VAL A 94 -28.65 -59.36 0.99
N HIS A 95 -27.73 -60.29 0.70
CA HIS A 95 -28.04 -61.62 0.11
C HIS A 95 -26.78 -62.51 0.07
#